data_AF-A0A356NYH0-F1
#
_entry.id   AF-A0A356NYH0-F1
#
_cell.length_a   1.000
_cell.length_b   1.000
_cell.length_c   1.000
_cell.angle_alpha   90.00
_cell.angle_beta   90.00
_cell.angle_gamma   90.00
#
_symmetry.space_group_name_H-M   'P 1'
#
loop_
_entity.id
_entity.type
_entity.pdbx_description
1 polymer ?
#
loop_
_entity_poly.entity_id
_entity_poly.type
_entity_poly.pdbx_seq_one_letter_code
_entity_poly.pdbx_strand_id
1 'polypeptide(L)' 'MRRWALLICLGLAAAVTGAATPANALTPEEMLADPVLEQRARDLSQGLRCLVCQNQSIDDSDAELARD' A
#
# COMPACT_ATOMS: atom_id res chain seq x y z
N MET A 1 -34.57 -18.43 16.15
CA MET A 1 -34.34 -17.16 15.43
C MET A 1 -32.97 -16.54 15.71
N ARG A 2 -32.62 -16.13 16.95
CA ARG A 2 -31.28 -15.56 17.28
C ARG A 2 -30.08 -16.45 16.91
N ARG A 3 -30.19 -17.78 17.12
CA ARG A 3 -29.14 -18.74 16.78
C ARG A 3 -28.84 -18.83 15.27
N TRP A 4 -29.86 -18.66 14.43
CA TRP A 4 -29.69 -18.71 12.97
C TRP A 4 -29.08 -17.41 12.45
N ALA A 5 -29.51 -16.27 13.00
CA ALA A 5 -28.87 -14.99 12.73
C ALA A 5 -27.37 -15.01 13.08
N LEU A 6 -27.00 -15.59 14.23
CA LEU A 6 -25.59 -15.74 14.62
C LEU A 6 -24.78 -16.62 13.67
N LEU A 7 -25.35 -17.74 13.20
CA LEU A 7 -24.67 -18.63 12.24
C LEU A 7 -24.50 -17.98 10.86
N ILE A 8 -25.50 -17.21 10.42
CA ILE A 8 -25.42 -16.45 9.16
C ILE A 8 -24.34 -15.36 9.27
N CYS A 9 -24.32 -14.58 10.35
CA CYS A 9 -23.30 -13.56 10.55
C CYS A 9 -21.89 -14.15 10.63
N LEU A 10 -21.72 -15.28 11.32
CA LEU A 10 -20.42 -15.95 11.43
C LEU A 10 -19.96 -16.52 10.08
N GLY A 11 -20.87 -17.11 9.30
CA GLY A 11 -20.58 -17.59 7.96
C GLY A 11 -20.21 -16.46 6.99
N LEU A 12 -20.91 -15.32 7.06
CA LEU A 12 -20.62 -14.15 6.23
C LEU A 12 -19.24 -13.54 6.56
N ALA A 13 -18.92 -13.42 7.86
CA ALA A 13 -17.63 -12.91 8.30
C ALA A 13 -16.47 -13.82 7.85
N ALA A 14 -16.63 -15.14 8.00
CA ALA A 14 -15.64 -16.11 7.56
C ALA A 14 -15.42 -16.09 6.03
N ALA A 15 -16.48 -15.88 5.25
CA ALA A 15 -16.39 -15.76 3.80
C ALA A 15 -15.62 -14.49 3.36
N VAL A 16 -15.83 -13.35 4.04
CA VAL A 16 -15.13 -12.10 3.74
C VAL A 16 -13.64 -12.19 4.07
N THR A 17 -13.27 -12.79 5.21
CA THR A 17 -11.87 -12.90 5.60
C THR A 17 -11.13 -14.02 4.85
N GLY A 18 -11.82 -15.11 4.51
CA GLY A 18 -11.22 -16.26 3.83
C GLY A 18 -10.84 -16.01 2.37
N ALA A 19 -11.36 -14.95 1.75
CA ALA A 19 -11.08 -14.57 0.36
C ALA A 19 -9.97 -13.52 0.22
N ALA A 20 -9.32 -13.10 1.31
CA ALA A 20 -8.24 -12.13 1.24
C ALA A 20 -6.99 -12.77 0.61
N THR A 21 -6.66 -12.37 -0.63
CA THR A 21 -5.38 -12.68 -1.24
C THR A 21 -4.31 -11.70 -0.74
N PRO A 22 -3.04 -12.13 -0.60
CA PRO A 22 -1.97 -11.21 -0.25
C PRO A 22 -1.89 -10.08 -1.29
N ALA A 23 -1.88 -8.84 -0.83
CA ALA A 23 -1.57 -7.70 -1.68
C ALA A 23 -0.04 -7.68 -1.88
N ASN A 24 0.41 -7.56 -3.13
CA ASN A 24 1.82 -7.32 -3.41
C ASN A 24 2.10 -5.83 -3.19
N ALA A 25 3.16 -5.52 -2.45
CA ALA A 25 3.70 -4.17 -2.38
C ALA A 25 4.34 -3.81 -3.72
N LEU A 26 4.30 -2.52 -4.05
CA LEU A 26 4.92 -1.97 -5.25
C LEU A 26 6.27 -1.38 -4.88
N THR A 27 7.28 -1.53 -5.73
CA THR A 27 8.61 -0.92 -5.54
C THR A 27 8.66 0.47 -6.19
N PRO A 28 9.62 1.33 -5.79
CA PRO A 28 9.77 2.67 -6.39
C PRO A 28 10.02 2.67 -7.90
N GLU A 29 10.59 1.60 -8.45
CA GLU A 29 10.85 1.46 -9.89
C GLU A 29 9.61 1.06 -10.68
N GLU A 30 8.56 0.59 -10.00
CA GLU A 30 7.31 0.19 -10.64
C GLU A 30 6.41 1.40 -10.86
N MET A 31 5.80 1.46 -12.05
CA MET A 31 4.86 2.52 -12.38
C MET A 31 3.43 2.10 -12.01
N LEU A 32 2.70 2.98 -11.33
CA LEU A 32 1.29 2.79 -11.01
C LEU A 32 0.45 2.67 -12.29
N ALA A 33 -0.57 1.81 -12.24
CA ALA A 33 -1.46 1.58 -13.37
C ALA A 33 -2.31 2.81 -13.75
N ASP A 34 -2.64 3.66 -12.77
CA ASP A 34 -3.35 4.91 -13.00
C ASP A 34 -2.33 6.07 -13.16
N PRO A 35 -2.24 6.70 -14.34
CA PRO A 35 -1.26 7.77 -14.58
C PRO A 35 -1.47 9.00 -13.71
N VAL A 36 -2.71 9.27 -13.26
CA VAL A 36 -2.98 10.39 -12.34
C VAL A 36 -2.42 10.08 -10.96
N LEU A 37 -2.55 8.83 -10.51
CA LEU A 37 -1.96 8.40 -9.24
C LEU A 37 -0.44 8.35 -9.31
N GLU A 38 0.14 7.90 -10.44
CA GLU A 38 1.58 7.92 -10.66
C GLU A 38 2.17 9.33 -10.55
N GLN A 39 1.56 10.30 -11.23
CA GLN A 39 2.03 11.68 -11.17
C GLN A 39 1.97 12.22 -9.73
N ARG A 40 0.86 11.97 -9.03
CA ARG A 40 0.72 12.38 -7.63
C ARG A 40 1.78 11.72 -6.75
N ALA A 41 2.10 10.44 -6.98
CA ALA A 41 3.13 9.74 -6.23
C ALA A 41 4.51 10.39 -6.45
N ARG A 42 4.88 10.69 -7.71
CA ARG A 42 6.14 11.40 -8.02
C ARG A 42 6.23 12.76 -7.34
N ASP A 43 5.16 13.55 -7.39
CA ASP A 43 5.13 14.87 -6.76
C ASP A 43 5.33 14.79 -5.24
N LEU A 44 4.76 13.76 -4.59
CA LEU A 44 4.96 13.51 -3.17
C LEU A 44 6.39 13.06 -2.86
N SER A 45 6.94 12.10 -3.61
CA SER A 45 8.30 11.57 -3.40
C SER A 45 9.37 12.66 -3.57
N GLN A 46 9.16 13.57 -4.52
CA GLN A 46 10.00 14.76 -4.74
C GLN A 46 9.88 15.82 -3.63
N GLY A 47 8.91 15.71 -2.72
CA GLY A 47 8.76 16.54 -1.52
C GLY A 47 9.28 15.90 -0.24
N LEU A 48 9.25 14.57 -0.14
CA LEU A 48 9.75 13.82 1.01
C LEU A 48 11.28 13.82 1.06
N ARG A 49 11.87 13.90 2.26
CA ARG A 49 13.33 13.99 2.47
C ARG A 49 13.87 12.71 3.07
N CYS A 50 14.99 12.23 2.55
CA CYS A 50 15.69 11.09 3.13
C CYS A 50 16.44 11.50 4.42
N LEU A 51 16.06 10.87 5.55
CA LEU A 51 16.63 11.13 6.87
C LEU A 51 18.11 10.73 7.00
N VAL A 52 18.60 9.86 6.11
CA VAL A 52 19.96 9.34 6.14
C VAL A 52 20.84 9.83 4.98
N CYS A 53 20.29 10.64 4.07
CA CYS A 53 20.93 10.98 2.79
C CYS A 53 21.22 12.48 2.60
N GLN A 54 21.64 13.21 3.63
CA GLN A 54 21.97 14.65 3.53
C GLN A 54 20.84 15.49 2.88
N ASN A 55 19.58 15.23 3.26
CA ASN A 55 18.42 15.99 2.80
C ASN A 55 18.14 15.91 1.28
N GLN A 56 18.58 14.85 0.62
CA GLN A 56 18.11 14.47 -0.72
C GLN A 56 16.60 14.18 -0.69
N SER A 57 15.94 14.28 -1.86
CA SER A 57 14.59 13.75 -2.00
C SER A 57 14.59 12.22 -1.81
N ILE A 58 13.46 11.63 -1.42
CA ILE A 58 13.34 10.16 -1.39
C ILE A 58 13.43 9.57 -2.80
N ASP A 59 12.90 10.29 -3.79
CA ASP A 59 12.90 9.90 -5.22
C ASP A 59 14.32 9.83 -5.83
N ASP A 60 15.23 10.72 -5.41
CA ASP A 60 16.60 10.78 -5.91
C ASP A 60 17.60 9.97 -5.05
N SER A 61 17.15 9.34 -3.97
CA SER A 61 18.04 8.65 -3.03
C SER A 61 18.11 7.14 -3.27
N ASP A 62 19.32 6.58 -3.30
CA ASP A 62 19.54 5.13 -3.40
C ASP A 62 19.51 4.40 -2.03
N ALA A 63 18.98 5.02 -0.98
CA ALA A 63 18.95 4.41 0.35
C ALA A 63 17.92 3.29 0.43
N GLU A 64 18.21 2.26 1.24
CA GLU A 64 17.27 1.17 1.52
C GLU A 64 15.94 1.70 2.07
N LEU A 65 15.98 2.79 2.84
CA LEU A 65 14.80 3.49 3.37
C LEU A 65 13.83 3.98 2.27
N ALA A 66 14.31 4.24 1.05
CA ALA A 66 13.44 4.66 -0.05
C ALA A 66 12.62 3.49 -0.64
N ARG A 67 12.95 2.24 -0.27
CA ARG A 67 12.34 1.00 -0.77
C ARG A 67 11.43 0.30 0.24
N ASP A 68 11.39 0.81 1.48
CA ASP A 68 10.56 0.33 2.60
C ASP A 68 9.23 1.08 2.64
#